data_AF-A0A1Q7JNQ7-F1
#
_entry.id   AF-A0A1Q7JNQ7-F1
#
_cell.length_a   1.000
_cell.length_b   1.000
_cell.length_c   1.000
_cell.angle_alpha   90.00
_cell.angle_beta   90.00
_cell.angle_gamma   90.00
#
_symmetry.space_group_name_H-M   'P 1'
#
loop_
_entity.id
_entity.type
_entity.pdbx_description
1 polymer ?
#
loop_
_entity_poly.entity_id
_entity_poly.type
_entity_poly.pdbx_seq_one_letter_code
_entity_poly.pdbx_strand_id
1 'polypeptide(L)'
;MGHLRDNFISRYRRTPMLPFSTVSAGYDSAASTVLVKDLGLEACFTSRRSNSHIPWWLSRQAGIDDGTPIADRLGLRIEYLDGRASRMTEDELYFLAPGCAPSLPILRSLARHIERSSAVGVLFTGFQGDEVWDINRWERVYQDADILRGDTTALMLSEIRLKSGFINVPVPSLFARSLRDLVAIALSVEMAPWRLGSDYDRPIPRRILEEAGIPRRLFGNRKKAVVDTYNFPKNRALRRQFFAFARQQLGVFGGGWFIRLHQVLNGLAFPAFRAYHLVRQQLTGVEPPDSPAALVWTRFKFPHLLFTWAAGALSGRLASVLRDSGALEQRPLAAWKPALRDTRFDLVAPVSTPQTPLPARSTPAPPLP
;
A
#
# COMPACT_ATOMS: atom_id res chain seq x y z
N MET A 1 -8.17 6.19 -22.54
CA MET A 1 -6.92 6.77 -22.00
C MET A 1 -6.45 8.04 -22.72
N GLY A 2 -6.73 8.25 -24.02
CA GLY A 2 -6.27 9.43 -24.78
C GLY A 2 -6.55 10.80 -24.13
N HIS A 3 -7.75 11.02 -23.61
CA HIS A 3 -8.09 12.27 -22.90
C HIS A 3 -7.20 12.57 -21.68
N LEU A 4 -6.68 11.55 -20.99
CA LEU A 4 -5.73 11.78 -19.89
C LEU A 4 -4.42 12.35 -20.41
N ARG A 5 -3.92 11.80 -21.53
CA ARG A 5 -2.74 12.31 -22.21
C ARG A 5 -2.93 13.74 -22.66
N ASP A 6 -4.01 14.01 -23.39
CA ASP A 6 -4.34 15.37 -23.87
C ASP A 6 -4.33 16.37 -22.71
N ASN A 7 -4.86 15.95 -21.55
CA ASN A 7 -4.88 16.78 -20.37
C ASN A 7 -3.49 17.04 -19.78
N PHE A 8 -2.64 16.02 -19.60
CA PHE A 8 -1.33 16.22 -18.96
C PHE A 8 -0.26 16.83 -19.90
N ILE A 9 -0.38 16.65 -21.22
CA ILE A 9 0.50 17.31 -22.22
C ILE A 9 -0.04 18.67 -22.67
N SER A 10 -1.22 19.09 -22.20
CA SER A 10 -1.88 20.31 -22.66
C SER A 10 -0.97 21.53 -22.52
N ARG A 11 -0.80 22.28 -23.62
CA ARG A 11 -0.08 23.56 -23.66
C ARG A 11 -0.65 24.62 -22.71
N TYR A 12 -1.88 24.44 -22.24
CA TYR A 12 -2.52 25.34 -21.28
C TYR A 12 -2.09 25.07 -19.83
N ARG A 13 -1.35 23.99 -19.56
CA ARG A 13 -0.77 23.77 -18.24
C ARG A 13 0.43 24.68 -18.03
N ARG A 14 0.49 25.31 -16.85
CA ARG A 14 1.63 26.16 -16.44
C ARG A 14 2.94 25.37 -16.30
N THR A 15 2.84 24.08 -15.96
CA THR A 15 3.99 23.20 -15.73
C THR A 15 3.82 21.94 -16.57
N PRO A 16 4.83 21.53 -17.34
CA PRO A 16 4.78 20.28 -18.08
C PRO A 16 4.68 19.09 -17.13
N MET A 17 3.97 18.06 -17.56
CA MET A 17 3.82 16.82 -16.81
C MET A 17 4.50 15.66 -17.55
N LEU A 18 5.19 14.81 -16.79
CA LEU A 18 5.85 13.61 -17.31
C LEU A 18 5.13 12.35 -16.82
N PRO A 19 4.72 11.44 -17.71
CA PRO A 19 4.06 10.22 -17.33
C PRO A 19 5.05 9.13 -16.92
N PHE A 20 4.76 8.45 -15.82
CA PHE A 20 5.53 7.35 -15.25
C PHE A 20 4.59 6.18 -14.92
N SER A 21 5.12 4.97 -14.80
CA SER A 21 4.33 3.84 -14.30
C SER A 21 5.08 3.00 -13.28
N THR A 22 4.37 2.19 -12.50
CA THR A 22 4.97 1.10 -11.72
C THR A 22 4.66 -0.24 -12.36
N VAL A 23 5.67 -1.11 -12.45
CA VAL A 23 5.55 -2.44 -13.01
C VAL A 23 6.18 -3.46 -12.07
N SER A 24 5.48 -4.55 -11.82
CA SER A 24 6.01 -5.70 -11.08
C SER A 24 5.59 -7.00 -11.79
N ALA A 25 5.91 -8.15 -11.20
CA ALA A 25 5.42 -9.43 -11.72
C ALA A 25 3.93 -9.66 -11.43
N GLY A 26 3.29 -8.82 -10.61
CA GLY A 26 1.87 -8.92 -10.30
C GLY A 26 0.98 -8.50 -11.47
N TYR A 27 -0.22 -9.06 -11.55
CA TYR A 27 -1.17 -8.78 -12.63
C TYR A 27 -1.53 -7.29 -12.72
N ASP A 28 -1.75 -6.63 -11.58
CA ASP A 28 -2.38 -5.31 -11.58
C ASP A 28 -1.48 -4.22 -12.14
N SER A 29 -0.25 -4.14 -11.62
CA SER A 29 0.75 -3.15 -12.04
C SER A 29 1.15 -3.38 -13.50
N ALA A 30 1.31 -4.65 -13.90
CA ALA A 30 1.65 -5.01 -15.27
C ALA A 30 0.51 -4.68 -16.25
N ALA A 31 -0.74 -5.05 -15.95
CA ALA A 31 -1.89 -4.73 -16.82
C ALA A 31 -2.12 -3.21 -16.88
N SER A 32 -1.98 -2.52 -15.74
CA SER A 32 -2.02 -1.05 -15.69
C SER A 32 -0.97 -0.43 -16.61
N THR A 33 0.27 -0.93 -16.56
CA THR A 33 1.37 -0.49 -17.43
C THR A 33 1.02 -0.71 -18.91
N VAL A 34 0.48 -1.87 -19.28
CA VAL A 34 0.06 -2.16 -20.66
C VAL A 34 -0.99 -1.15 -21.14
N LEU A 35 -1.99 -0.84 -20.31
CA LEU A 35 -3.07 0.10 -20.66
C LEU A 35 -2.57 1.54 -20.86
N VAL A 36 -1.41 1.91 -20.31
CA VAL A 36 -0.88 3.28 -20.37
C VAL A 36 0.43 3.39 -21.17
N LYS A 37 0.96 2.29 -21.73
CA LYS A 37 2.25 2.28 -22.42
C LYS A 37 2.33 3.29 -23.57
N ASP A 38 1.22 3.47 -24.29
CA ASP A 38 1.12 4.35 -25.46
C ASP A 38 0.91 5.84 -25.08
N LEU A 39 0.92 6.16 -23.78
CA LEU A 39 0.83 7.54 -23.29
C LEU A 39 2.19 8.26 -23.26
N GLY A 40 3.25 7.62 -23.74
CA GLY A 40 4.60 8.19 -23.83
C GLY A 40 5.33 8.19 -22.48
N LEU A 41 5.30 7.05 -21.77
CA LEU A 41 5.94 6.89 -20.46
C LEU A 41 7.44 7.23 -20.51
N GLU A 42 7.89 8.10 -19.60
CA GLU A 42 9.31 8.45 -19.45
C GLU A 42 10.10 7.29 -18.83
N ALA A 43 9.54 6.66 -17.79
CA ALA A 43 10.12 5.51 -17.13
C ALA A 43 9.06 4.67 -16.39
N CYS A 44 9.36 3.39 -16.24
CA CYS A 44 8.64 2.44 -15.40
C CYS A 44 9.49 2.05 -14.19
N PHE A 45 8.90 2.05 -13.00
CA PHE A 45 9.59 1.73 -11.76
C PHE A 45 9.27 0.29 -11.32
N THR A 46 10.31 -0.47 -10.97
CA THR A 46 10.19 -1.87 -10.52
C THR A 46 11.00 -2.13 -9.25
N SER A 47 10.53 -3.07 -8.42
CA SER A 47 11.30 -3.58 -7.28
C SER A 47 11.95 -4.91 -7.64
N ARG A 48 13.23 -5.09 -7.30
CA ARG A 48 13.89 -6.40 -7.46
C ARG A 48 13.35 -7.46 -6.50
N ARG A 49 12.81 -7.03 -5.34
CA ARG A 49 12.41 -7.91 -4.24
C ARG A 49 11.01 -7.60 -3.73
N SER A 50 10.32 -8.64 -3.29
CA SER A 50 9.09 -8.54 -2.50
C SER A 50 9.41 -8.64 -1.00
N ASN A 51 8.46 -8.24 -0.16
CA ASN A 51 8.56 -8.39 1.29
C ASN A 51 8.07 -9.77 1.77
N SER A 52 8.30 -10.83 0.99
CA SER A 52 7.86 -12.16 1.38
C SER A 52 8.61 -12.69 2.60
N HIS A 53 7.85 -13.15 3.60
CA HIS A 53 8.38 -13.85 4.77
C HIS A 53 8.78 -15.31 4.49
N ILE A 54 8.57 -15.82 3.27
CA ILE A 54 9.01 -17.18 2.93
C ILE A 54 10.54 -17.16 2.84
N PRO A 55 11.23 -18.03 3.61
CA PRO A 55 12.68 -18.13 3.51
C PRO A 55 13.12 -18.42 2.08
N TRP A 56 14.19 -17.75 1.65
CA TRP A 56 14.66 -17.81 0.26
C TRP A 56 15.00 -19.23 -0.21
N TRP A 57 15.39 -20.12 0.72
CA TRP A 57 15.69 -21.53 0.45
C TRP A 57 14.43 -22.38 0.20
N LEU A 58 13.27 -21.98 0.72
CA LEU A 58 12.00 -22.66 0.49
C LEU A 58 11.34 -22.21 -0.83
N SER A 59 11.54 -20.95 -1.23
CA SER A 59 11.12 -20.48 -2.53
C SER A 59 11.93 -19.26 -2.94
N ARG A 60 12.82 -19.44 -3.91
CA ARG A 60 13.60 -18.32 -4.47
C ARG A 60 12.70 -17.31 -5.20
N GLN A 61 11.62 -17.79 -5.83
CA GLN A 61 10.64 -16.97 -6.55
C GLN A 61 9.72 -16.18 -5.62
N ALA A 62 9.56 -16.62 -4.37
CA ALA A 62 8.71 -15.95 -3.39
C ALA A 62 9.15 -14.51 -3.12
N GLY A 63 10.48 -14.27 -3.10
CA GLY A 63 11.11 -12.99 -2.79
C GLY A 63 11.40 -12.08 -3.99
N ILE A 64 11.10 -12.50 -5.22
CA ILE A 64 11.37 -11.72 -6.45
C ILE A 64 10.10 -11.01 -6.88
N ASP A 65 10.15 -9.71 -7.19
CA ASP A 65 8.99 -8.93 -7.69
C ASP A 65 9.34 -8.08 -8.92
N ASP A 66 10.31 -8.55 -9.69
CA ASP A 66 10.92 -7.77 -10.77
C ASP A 66 10.08 -7.79 -12.05
N GLY A 67 9.50 -6.64 -12.40
CA GLY A 67 8.76 -6.41 -13.64
C GLY A 67 9.63 -6.18 -14.89
N THR A 68 10.96 -6.18 -14.79
CA THR A 68 11.88 -5.94 -15.93
C THR A 68 11.56 -6.81 -17.15
N PRO A 69 11.35 -8.14 -17.03
CA PRO A 69 11.06 -8.98 -18.21
C PRO A 69 9.75 -8.64 -18.95
N ILE A 70 8.81 -8.01 -18.26
CA ILE A 70 7.55 -7.52 -18.83
C ILE A 70 7.80 -6.19 -19.53
N ALA A 71 8.48 -5.25 -18.86
CA ALA A 71 8.80 -3.95 -19.42
C ALA A 71 9.67 -4.03 -20.68
N ASP A 72 10.68 -4.91 -20.71
CA ASP A 72 11.55 -5.12 -21.88
C ASP A 72 10.73 -5.54 -23.12
N ARG A 73 9.71 -6.39 -22.93
CA ARG A 73 8.80 -6.81 -24.02
C ARG A 73 7.91 -5.70 -24.51
N LEU A 74 7.56 -4.76 -23.63
CA LEU A 74 6.78 -3.58 -23.97
C LEU A 74 7.64 -2.44 -24.54
N GLY A 75 8.97 -2.62 -24.62
CA GLY A 75 9.89 -1.58 -25.06
C GLY A 75 9.99 -0.40 -24.10
N LEU A 76 9.76 -0.63 -22.80
CA LEU A 76 9.68 0.42 -21.78
C LEU A 76 11.00 0.56 -21.03
N ARG A 77 11.39 1.81 -20.76
CA ARG A 77 12.55 2.13 -19.92
C ARG A 77 12.26 1.78 -18.46
N ILE A 78 13.21 1.11 -17.80
CA ILE A 78 13.10 0.69 -16.40
C ILE A 78 14.01 1.49 -15.47
N GLU A 79 13.48 1.85 -14.32
CA GLU A 79 14.20 2.39 -13.17
C GLU A 79 13.95 1.50 -11.94
N TYR A 80 15.02 1.15 -11.23
CA TYR A 80 14.91 0.28 -10.06
C TYR A 80 14.66 1.06 -8.78
N LEU A 81 13.68 0.61 -8.02
CA LEU A 81 13.41 1.14 -6.70
C LEU A 81 14.52 0.75 -5.69
N ASP A 82 14.96 1.71 -4.89
CA ASP A 82 16.01 1.52 -3.87
C ASP A 82 15.46 1.64 -2.43
N GLY A 83 15.27 0.48 -1.80
CA GLY A 83 14.79 0.33 -0.42
C GLY A 83 15.87 0.33 0.66
N ARG A 84 17.14 0.58 0.34
CA ARG A 84 18.22 0.54 1.34
C ARG A 84 18.02 1.60 2.43
N ALA A 85 18.01 1.15 3.69
CA ALA A 85 17.86 2.03 4.85
C ALA A 85 18.97 3.10 4.93
N SER A 86 20.18 2.81 4.44
CA SER A 86 21.30 3.76 4.39
C SER A 86 21.06 4.94 3.45
N ARG A 87 20.13 4.82 2.50
CA ARG A 87 19.76 5.89 1.57
C ARG A 87 18.57 6.72 2.07
N MET A 88 18.07 6.44 3.28
CA MET A 88 16.90 7.11 3.84
C MET A 88 17.25 8.49 4.41
N THR A 89 16.62 9.52 3.86
CA THR A 89 16.74 10.91 4.32
C THR A 89 15.60 11.30 5.23
N GLU A 90 15.57 12.55 5.65
CA GLU A 90 14.44 13.08 6.42
C GLU A 90 13.11 13.08 5.64
N ASP A 91 13.16 12.91 4.30
CA ASP A 91 11.98 12.70 3.45
C ASP A 91 11.14 11.49 3.91
N GLU A 92 11.74 10.56 4.66
CA GLU A 92 11.02 9.48 5.33
C GLU A 92 9.81 9.97 6.12
N LEU A 93 9.88 11.17 6.69
CA LEU A 93 8.78 11.76 7.46
C LEU A 93 7.48 11.86 6.63
N TYR A 94 7.58 12.19 5.33
CA TYR A 94 6.43 12.26 4.41
C TYR A 94 5.82 10.89 4.09
N PHE A 95 6.53 9.79 4.35
CA PHE A 95 5.99 8.43 4.23
C PHE A 95 5.38 7.93 5.54
N LEU A 96 5.69 8.56 6.68
CA LEU A 96 5.24 8.12 8.01
C LEU A 96 4.07 8.96 8.55
N ALA A 97 3.99 10.24 8.15
CA ALA A 97 2.96 11.17 8.59
C ALA A 97 1.53 10.92 8.07
N PRO A 98 1.26 10.24 6.92
CA PRO A 98 -0.11 10.07 6.43
C PRO A 98 -1.03 9.19 7.30
N GLY A 99 -0.47 8.21 8.02
CA GLY A 99 -1.29 7.22 8.71
C GLY A 99 -0.51 6.09 9.36
N CYS A 100 -1.25 5.10 9.88
CA CYS A 100 -0.71 3.90 10.53
C CYS A 100 -0.60 2.69 9.60
N ALA A 101 -1.01 2.82 8.33
CA ALA A 101 -0.97 1.73 7.36
C ALA A 101 0.49 1.38 7.00
N PRO A 102 0.75 0.16 6.49
CA PRO A 102 2.06 -0.21 5.98
C PRO A 102 2.58 0.82 4.97
N SER A 103 3.76 1.38 5.23
CA SER A 103 4.32 2.48 4.44
C SER A 103 5.09 1.97 3.23
N LEU A 104 5.32 2.86 2.24
CA LEU A 104 6.00 2.55 0.97
C LEU A 104 7.32 3.32 0.80
N PRO A 105 8.26 3.22 1.77
CA PRO A 105 9.52 3.98 1.74
C PRO A 105 10.41 3.64 0.53
N ILE A 106 10.19 2.50 -0.11
CA ILE A 106 10.91 2.08 -1.32
C ILE A 106 10.65 3.07 -2.48
N LEU A 107 9.47 3.70 -2.50
CA LEU A 107 9.08 4.71 -3.49
C LEU A 107 9.80 6.05 -3.30
N ARG A 108 10.62 6.23 -2.26
CA ARG A 108 11.51 7.40 -2.13
C ARG A 108 12.41 7.59 -3.35
N SER A 109 12.90 6.49 -3.91
CA SER A 109 13.75 6.52 -5.11
C SER A 109 13.01 7.07 -6.34
N LEU A 110 11.76 6.67 -6.51
CA LEU A 110 10.83 7.22 -7.50
C LEU A 110 10.56 8.71 -7.23
N ALA A 111 10.19 9.07 -6.01
CA ALA A 111 9.92 10.45 -5.61
C ALA A 111 11.10 11.38 -5.96
N ARG A 112 12.32 10.95 -5.63
CA ARG A 112 13.55 11.68 -5.99
C ARG A 112 13.83 11.74 -7.48
N HIS A 113 13.44 10.72 -8.24
CA HIS A 113 13.59 10.75 -9.68
C HIS A 113 12.71 11.86 -10.28
N ILE A 114 11.46 11.96 -9.82
CA ILE A 114 10.53 13.01 -10.23
C ILE A 114 11.03 14.39 -9.78
N GLU A 115 11.51 14.54 -8.55
CA GLU A 115 12.07 15.82 -8.07
C GLU A 115 13.23 16.33 -8.94
N ARG A 116 14.05 15.44 -9.49
CA ARG A 116 15.18 15.81 -10.36
C ARG A 116 14.76 16.21 -11.76
N SER A 117 13.63 15.71 -12.27
CA SER A 117 13.15 16.07 -13.60
C SER A 117 12.62 17.51 -13.66
N SER A 118 12.42 18.17 -12.52
CA SER A 118 11.85 19.52 -12.40
C SER A 118 10.46 19.66 -13.05
N ALA A 119 9.76 18.54 -13.26
CA ALA A 119 8.43 18.47 -13.85
C ALA A 119 7.46 17.76 -12.89
N VAL A 120 6.15 17.98 -13.10
CA VAL A 120 5.15 17.27 -12.30
C VAL A 120 4.98 15.86 -12.86
N GLY A 121 5.13 14.84 -12.01
CA GLY A 121 4.94 13.45 -12.43
C GLY A 121 3.46 13.05 -12.49
N VAL A 122 3.06 12.30 -13.51
CA VAL A 122 1.79 11.54 -13.52
C VAL A 122 2.16 10.07 -13.37
N LEU A 123 1.94 9.51 -12.18
CA LEU A 123 2.33 8.15 -11.85
C LEU A 123 1.14 7.19 -11.98
N PHE A 124 1.16 6.33 -12.99
CA PHE A 124 0.18 5.26 -13.16
C PHE A 124 0.54 4.04 -12.32
N THR A 125 -0.36 3.62 -11.43
CA THR A 125 -0.14 2.51 -10.52
C THR A 125 -1.24 1.46 -10.63
N GLY A 126 -0.91 0.22 -10.23
CA GLY A 126 -1.87 -0.86 -10.05
C GLY A 126 -2.57 -0.88 -8.70
N PHE A 127 -2.59 0.23 -7.94
CA PHE A 127 -3.31 0.26 -6.66
C PHE A 127 -4.81 -0.01 -6.86
N GLN A 128 -5.42 -0.65 -5.87
CA GLN A 128 -6.80 -1.13 -5.89
C GLN A 128 -7.10 -2.22 -6.94
N GLY A 129 -6.08 -2.77 -7.61
CA GLY A 129 -6.29 -3.84 -8.58
C GLY A 129 -6.79 -5.14 -7.93
N ASP A 130 -6.43 -5.38 -6.67
CA ASP A 130 -6.96 -6.52 -5.92
C ASP A 130 -8.47 -6.38 -5.71
N GLU A 131 -8.94 -5.21 -5.29
CA GLU A 131 -10.34 -4.97 -5.00
C GLU A 131 -11.21 -4.87 -6.26
N VAL A 132 -10.63 -4.41 -7.38
CA VAL A 132 -11.35 -4.18 -8.64
C VAL A 132 -11.34 -5.39 -9.57
N TRP A 133 -10.21 -6.12 -9.66
CA TRP A 133 -10.01 -7.16 -10.68
C TRP A 133 -9.95 -8.58 -10.14
N ASP A 134 -9.76 -8.76 -8.83
CA ASP A 134 -9.77 -10.08 -8.22
C ASP A 134 -11.20 -10.57 -8.03
N ILE A 135 -11.48 -11.80 -8.47
CA ILE A 135 -12.78 -12.45 -8.32
C ILE A 135 -12.78 -13.49 -7.20
N ASN A 136 -11.79 -13.46 -6.32
CA ASN A 136 -11.79 -14.30 -5.12
C ASN A 136 -13.04 -14.04 -4.26
N ARG A 137 -13.41 -15.04 -3.47
CA ARG A 137 -14.63 -15.01 -2.65
C ARG A 137 -14.72 -13.80 -1.70
N TRP A 138 -13.60 -13.23 -1.27
CA TRP A 138 -13.59 -12.14 -0.30
C TRP A 138 -13.95 -10.81 -0.94
N GLU A 139 -13.32 -10.50 -2.08
CA GLU A 139 -13.62 -9.28 -2.82
C GLU A 139 -15.03 -9.33 -3.40
N ARG A 140 -15.49 -10.52 -3.81
CA ARG A 140 -16.85 -10.76 -4.30
C ARG A 140 -17.95 -10.25 -3.36
N VAL A 141 -17.79 -10.43 -2.04
CA VAL A 141 -18.78 -9.95 -1.06
C VAL A 141 -18.95 -8.43 -1.16
N TYR A 142 -17.87 -7.69 -1.35
CA TYR A 142 -17.90 -6.23 -1.49
C TYR A 142 -18.36 -5.81 -2.89
N GLN A 143 -17.85 -6.47 -3.93
CA GLN A 143 -18.19 -6.18 -5.31
C GLN A 143 -19.68 -6.41 -5.62
N ASP A 144 -20.28 -7.48 -5.09
CA ASP A 144 -21.70 -7.78 -5.27
C ASP A 144 -22.59 -6.74 -4.54
N ALA A 145 -22.10 -6.20 -3.42
CA ALA A 145 -22.69 -5.06 -2.74
C ALA A 145 -22.46 -3.71 -3.47
N ASP A 146 -21.72 -3.71 -4.59
CA ASP A 146 -21.27 -2.52 -5.32
C ASP A 146 -20.44 -1.55 -4.46
N ILE A 147 -19.64 -2.11 -3.55
CA ILE A 147 -18.79 -1.38 -2.63
C ILE A 147 -17.34 -1.76 -2.91
N LEU A 148 -16.47 -0.77 -3.00
CA LEU A 148 -15.03 -1.01 -3.05
C LEU A 148 -14.50 -1.18 -1.62
N ARG A 149 -13.86 -2.32 -1.35
CA ARG A 149 -13.12 -2.50 -0.10
C ARG A 149 -12.00 -1.44 -0.03
N GLY A 150 -11.92 -0.72 1.07
CA GLY A 150 -10.90 0.32 1.21
C GLY A 150 -9.50 -0.30 1.40
N ASP A 151 -8.54 0.07 0.55
CA ASP A 151 -7.11 -0.05 0.84
C ASP A 151 -6.56 1.31 1.31
N THR A 152 -5.76 1.27 2.38
CA THR A 152 -5.13 2.47 2.96
C THR A 152 -3.70 2.66 2.49
N THR A 153 -3.15 1.74 1.71
CA THR A 153 -1.75 1.83 1.25
C THR A 153 -1.53 3.06 0.35
N ALA A 154 -2.48 3.37 -0.54
CA ALA A 154 -2.39 4.57 -1.38
C ALA A 154 -2.49 5.89 -0.58
N LEU A 155 -3.16 5.89 0.59
CA LEU A 155 -3.19 7.03 1.51
C LEU A 155 -1.78 7.37 1.99
N MET A 156 -0.90 6.38 2.15
CA MET A 156 0.49 6.57 2.58
C MET A 156 1.35 7.37 1.58
N LEU A 157 0.79 7.76 0.43
CA LEU A 157 1.44 8.65 -0.53
C LEU A 157 0.96 10.10 -0.46
N SER A 158 0.02 10.45 0.42
CA SER A 158 -0.61 11.78 0.47
C SER A 158 0.39 12.92 0.64
N GLU A 159 1.35 12.78 1.55
CA GLU A 159 2.32 13.84 1.85
C GLU A 159 3.48 13.85 0.86
N ILE A 160 4.04 12.68 0.54
CA ILE A 160 5.20 12.61 -0.36
C ILE A 160 4.86 13.06 -1.78
N ARG A 161 3.65 12.78 -2.27
CA ARG A 161 3.23 13.19 -3.62
C ARG A 161 3.13 14.71 -3.76
N LEU A 162 2.73 15.39 -2.69
CA LEU A 162 2.69 16.86 -2.64
C LEU A 162 4.10 17.44 -2.57
N LYS A 163 4.95 16.89 -1.69
CA LYS A 163 6.35 17.31 -1.56
C LYS A 163 7.15 17.13 -2.85
N SER A 164 6.99 15.99 -3.51
CA SER A 164 7.80 15.57 -4.66
C SER A 164 7.20 16.00 -6.00
N GLY A 165 5.97 16.52 -6.00
CA GLY A 165 5.28 16.99 -7.20
C GLY A 165 4.82 15.88 -8.13
N PHE A 166 4.01 14.92 -7.65
CA PHE A 166 3.38 13.95 -8.55
C PHE A 166 1.91 13.66 -8.22
N ILE A 167 1.18 13.22 -9.25
CA ILE A 167 -0.20 12.78 -9.20
C ILE A 167 -0.20 11.26 -9.31
N ASN A 168 -0.71 10.56 -8.31
CA ASN A 168 -0.95 9.12 -8.38
C ASN A 168 -2.27 8.86 -9.11
N VAL A 169 -2.22 8.12 -10.21
CA VAL A 169 -3.37 7.66 -10.98
C VAL A 169 -3.46 6.13 -10.85
N PRO A 170 -4.25 5.62 -9.89
CA PRO A 170 -4.50 4.20 -9.79
C PRO A 170 -5.39 3.78 -10.96
N VAL A 171 -4.81 3.06 -11.93
CA VAL A 171 -5.50 2.67 -13.16
C VAL A 171 -6.73 1.79 -12.89
N PRO A 172 -6.69 0.81 -11.97
CA PRO A 172 -7.89 0.01 -11.64
C PRO A 172 -9.06 0.89 -11.17
N SER A 173 -8.78 1.91 -10.36
CA SER A 173 -9.81 2.79 -9.78
C SER A 173 -10.55 3.65 -10.80
N LEU A 174 -9.99 3.88 -12.00
CA LEU A 174 -10.62 4.69 -13.04
C LEU A 174 -11.99 4.12 -13.47
N PHE A 175 -12.18 2.81 -13.32
CA PHE A 175 -13.40 2.10 -13.69
C PHE A 175 -14.16 1.51 -12.50
N ALA A 176 -13.72 1.79 -11.26
CA ALA A 176 -14.30 1.22 -10.06
C ALA A 176 -15.77 1.63 -9.79
N ARG A 177 -16.28 2.66 -10.47
CA ARG A 177 -17.71 3.04 -10.40
C ARG A 177 -18.64 2.04 -11.10
N SER A 178 -18.09 1.17 -11.94
CA SER A 178 -18.81 0.14 -12.69
C SER A 178 -18.37 -1.24 -12.23
N LEU A 179 -18.26 -1.43 -10.91
CA LEU A 179 -17.67 -2.64 -10.32
C LEU A 179 -18.49 -3.88 -10.70
N ARG A 180 -19.82 -3.79 -10.70
CA ARG A 180 -20.73 -4.84 -11.18
C ARG A 180 -20.48 -5.22 -12.65
N ASP A 181 -20.25 -4.24 -13.52
CA ASP A 181 -19.98 -4.50 -14.94
C ASP A 181 -18.63 -5.18 -15.13
N LEU A 182 -17.60 -4.71 -14.40
CA LEU A 182 -16.28 -5.34 -14.41
C LEU A 182 -16.34 -6.79 -13.93
N VAL A 183 -17.13 -7.05 -12.89
CA VAL A 183 -17.40 -8.39 -12.40
C VAL A 183 -18.13 -9.26 -13.43
N ALA A 184 -19.17 -8.71 -14.07
CA ALA A 184 -19.91 -9.42 -15.11
C ALA A 184 -19.00 -9.81 -16.29
N ILE A 185 -18.12 -8.88 -16.71
CA ILE A 185 -17.09 -9.15 -17.71
C ILE A 185 -16.16 -10.26 -17.22
N ALA A 186 -15.63 -10.16 -16.00
CA ALA A 186 -14.68 -11.12 -15.42
C ALA A 186 -15.26 -12.54 -15.34
N LEU A 187 -16.57 -12.68 -15.13
CA LEU A 187 -17.28 -13.96 -15.05
C LEU A 187 -17.87 -14.45 -16.37
N SER A 188 -17.81 -13.65 -17.43
CA SER A 188 -18.36 -14.01 -18.73
C SER A 188 -17.70 -15.28 -19.30
N VAL A 189 -18.42 -15.98 -20.19
CA VAL A 189 -17.90 -17.14 -20.92
C VAL A 189 -16.65 -16.78 -21.73
N GLU A 190 -16.59 -15.55 -22.27
CA GLU A 190 -15.42 -15.06 -23.01
C GLU A 190 -14.16 -15.00 -22.15
N MET A 191 -14.27 -14.78 -20.84
CA MET A 191 -13.11 -14.76 -19.94
C MET A 191 -12.59 -16.14 -19.54
N ALA A 192 -13.31 -17.23 -19.86
CA ALA A 192 -12.97 -18.58 -19.44
C ALA A 192 -11.49 -18.98 -19.72
N PRO A 193 -10.86 -18.63 -20.87
CA PRO A 193 -9.45 -18.96 -21.15
C PRO A 193 -8.42 -18.31 -20.20
N TRP A 194 -8.82 -17.22 -19.53
CA TRP A 194 -7.97 -16.45 -18.61
C TRP A 194 -8.32 -16.67 -17.14
N ARG A 195 -9.38 -17.42 -16.84
CA ARG A 195 -9.69 -17.81 -15.46
C ARG A 195 -8.77 -18.93 -14.99
N LEU A 196 -8.38 -18.87 -13.73
CA LEU A 196 -7.56 -19.89 -13.06
C LEU A 196 -8.35 -20.75 -12.08
N GLY A 197 -9.48 -20.26 -11.57
CA GLY A 197 -10.24 -20.93 -10.52
C GLY A 197 -9.45 -21.04 -9.20
N SER A 198 -8.53 -20.10 -8.96
CA SER A 198 -7.70 -20.05 -7.74
C SER A 198 -8.04 -18.82 -6.88
N ASP A 199 -7.47 -18.73 -5.69
CA ASP A 199 -7.59 -17.55 -4.81
C ASP A 199 -6.80 -16.32 -5.31
N TYR A 200 -6.15 -16.43 -6.48
CA TYR A 200 -5.46 -15.33 -7.16
C TYR A 200 -5.89 -15.30 -8.63
N ASP A 201 -7.20 -15.12 -8.86
CA ASP A 201 -7.83 -15.17 -10.18
C ASP A 201 -8.24 -13.77 -10.65
N ARG A 202 -7.59 -13.31 -11.74
CA ARG A 202 -7.72 -11.94 -12.29
C ARG A 202 -7.85 -11.99 -13.80
N PRO A 203 -8.99 -12.42 -14.33
CA PRO A 203 -9.14 -12.72 -15.75
C PRO A 203 -8.95 -11.50 -16.64
N ILE A 204 -9.46 -10.32 -16.23
CA ILE A 204 -9.32 -9.08 -17.02
C ILE A 204 -7.84 -8.66 -17.16
N PRO A 205 -7.08 -8.45 -16.07
CA PRO A 205 -5.64 -8.17 -16.17
C PRO A 205 -4.86 -9.20 -16.96
N ARG A 206 -5.18 -10.48 -16.77
CA ARG A 206 -4.49 -11.56 -17.45
C ARG A 206 -4.75 -11.54 -18.95
N ARG A 207 -6.00 -11.31 -19.38
CA ARG A 207 -6.33 -11.13 -20.79
C ARG A 207 -5.55 -9.97 -21.41
N ILE A 208 -5.57 -8.81 -20.76
CA ILE A 208 -4.83 -7.61 -21.20
C ILE A 208 -3.35 -7.92 -21.41
N LEU A 209 -2.72 -8.65 -20.49
CA LEU A 209 -1.30 -8.99 -20.57
C LEU A 209 -0.99 -10.00 -21.66
N GLU A 210 -1.79 -11.07 -21.76
CA GLU A 210 -1.59 -12.12 -22.76
C GLU A 210 -1.82 -11.61 -24.18
N GLU A 211 -2.87 -10.80 -24.40
CA GLU A 211 -3.14 -10.15 -25.69
C GLU A 211 -2.06 -9.12 -26.06
N ALA A 212 -1.39 -8.51 -25.07
CA ALA A 212 -0.22 -7.67 -25.29
C ALA A 212 1.08 -8.46 -25.55
N GLY A 213 1.01 -9.79 -25.68
CA GLY A 213 2.14 -10.65 -26.01
C GLY A 213 3.02 -11.01 -24.81
N ILE A 214 2.56 -10.81 -23.57
CA ILE A 214 3.31 -11.13 -22.36
C ILE A 214 3.09 -12.61 -21.99
N PRO A 215 4.16 -13.46 -21.97
CA PRO A 215 4.02 -14.87 -21.65
C PRO A 215 3.61 -15.13 -20.19
N ARG A 216 2.71 -16.10 -19.99
CA ARG A 216 2.22 -16.56 -18.67
C ARG A 216 3.30 -16.81 -17.63
N ARG A 217 4.45 -17.36 -18.05
CA ARG A 217 5.60 -17.67 -17.17
C ARG A 217 6.22 -16.46 -16.48
N LEU A 218 5.90 -15.24 -16.92
CA LEU A 218 6.41 -14.00 -16.33
C LEU A 218 5.52 -13.46 -15.22
N PHE A 219 4.30 -13.98 -15.09
CA PHE A 219 3.36 -13.54 -14.08
C PHE A 219 3.70 -14.15 -12.71
N GLY A 220 3.42 -13.39 -11.65
CA GLY A 220 3.40 -13.92 -10.31
C GLY A 220 2.21 -14.86 -10.13
N ASN A 221 2.42 -16.00 -9.46
CA ASN A 221 1.34 -16.93 -9.13
C ASN A 221 0.63 -16.59 -7.81
N ARG A 222 0.96 -15.44 -7.21
CA ARG A 222 0.39 -14.96 -5.94
C ARG A 222 0.63 -13.47 -5.79
N LYS A 223 -0.18 -12.82 -4.94
CA LYS A 223 0.02 -11.45 -4.50
C LYS A 223 1.36 -11.27 -3.80
N LYS A 224 2.08 -10.22 -4.19
CA LYS A 224 3.34 -9.77 -3.58
C LYS A 224 3.17 -8.31 -3.20
N ALA A 225 3.68 -7.93 -2.04
CA ALA A 225 3.64 -6.56 -1.56
C ALA A 225 5.06 -6.06 -1.28
N VAL A 226 5.24 -4.74 -1.45
CA VAL A 226 6.49 -4.02 -1.14
C VAL A 226 6.23 -2.97 -0.06
N VAL A 227 5.39 -3.33 0.92
CA VAL A 227 5.04 -2.47 2.06
C VAL A 227 5.82 -2.84 3.31
N ASP A 228 6.20 -1.86 4.11
CA ASP A 228 7.00 -2.08 5.30
C ASP A 228 6.30 -1.53 6.56
N THR A 229 6.32 -2.33 7.62
CA THR A 229 5.69 -2.03 8.90
C THR A 229 6.73 -1.44 9.83
N TYR A 230 6.52 -0.18 10.23
CA TYR A 230 7.47 0.56 11.03
C TYR A 230 7.08 0.58 12.51
N ASN A 231 8.05 0.23 13.35
CA ASN A 231 7.98 0.51 14.78
C ASN A 231 8.79 1.76 15.17
N PHE A 232 9.71 2.19 14.30
CA PHE A 232 10.52 3.41 14.46
C PHE A 232 11.17 3.80 13.12
N PRO A 233 11.62 5.06 12.93
CA PRO A 233 12.21 5.54 11.68
C PRO A 233 13.51 4.82 11.28
N LYS A 234 13.77 4.67 9.97
CA LYS A 234 15.05 4.15 9.44
C LYS A 234 16.13 5.22 9.44
N ASN A 235 15.79 6.48 9.19
CA ASN A 235 16.71 7.60 9.27
C ASN A 235 17.19 7.79 10.71
N ARG A 236 18.51 7.97 10.90
CA ARG A 236 19.13 8.04 12.23
C ARG A 236 18.71 9.29 13.01
N ALA A 237 18.56 10.44 12.36
CA ALA A 237 18.18 11.69 13.01
C ALA A 237 16.72 11.64 13.47
N LEU A 238 15.82 11.26 12.56
CA LEU A 238 14.41 11.04 12.86
C LEU A 238 14.20 10.00 13.96
N ARG A 239 14.98 8.91 13.97
CA ARG A 239 14.90 7.89 15.02
C ARG A 239 15.25 8.43 16.40
N ARG A 240 16.27 9.29 16.51
CA ARG A 240 16.63 9.91 17.79
C ARG A 240 15.50 10.79 18.31
N GLN A 241 14.91 11.61 17.43
CA GLN A 241 13.77 12.47 17.75
C GLN A 241 12.56 11.64 18.19
N PHE A 242 12.24 10.57 17.45
CA PHE A 242 11.17 9.65 17.80
C PHE A 242 11.38 8.98 19.17
N PHE A 243 12.59 8.49 19.46
CA PHE A 243 12.86 7.87 20.77
C PHE A 243 12.81 8.86 21.92
N ALA A 244 13.20 10.12 21.71
CA ALA A 244 13.01 11.17 22.72
C ALA A 244 11.52 11.40 23.00
N PHE A 245 10.70 11.52 21.95
CA PHE A 245 9.24 11.63 22.06
C PHE A 245 8.62 10.40 22.74
N ALA A 246 8.99 9.20 22.32
CA ALA A 246 8.45 7.96 22.89
C ALA A 246 8.78 7.83 24.38
N ARG A 247 9.98 8.23 24.80
CA ARG A 247 10.39 8.26 26.22
C ARG A 247 9.57 9.26 27.04
N GLN A 248 9.19 10.40 26.47
CA GLN A 248 8.28 11.35 27.13
C GLN A 248 6.88 10.77 27.31
N GLN A 249 6.38 10.02 26.33
CA GLN A 249 5.02 9.46 26.35
C GLN A 249 4.90 8.17 27.18
N LEU A 250 5.92 7.30 27.17
CA LEU A 250 5.86 5.94 27.72
C LEU A 250 6.89 5.68 28.83
N GLY A 251 7.64 6.70 29.25
CA GLY A 251 8.69 6.57 30.27
C GLY A 251 9.77 5.55 29.86
N VAL A 252 10.08 4.60 30.76
CA VAL A 252 11.10 3.56 30.54
C VAL A 252 10.76 2.68 29.33
N PHE A 253 9.47 2.41 29.08
CA PHE A 253 9.01 1.62 27.92
C PHE A 253 9.08 2.40 26.59
N GLY A 254 9.33 3.71 26.64
CA GLY A 254 9.59 4.53 25.46
C GLY A 254 11.06 4.56 25.04
N GLY A 255 11.95 3.91 25.79
CA GLY A 255 13.37 3.85 25.47
C GLY A 255 13.64 3.06 24.18
N GLY A 256 14.55 3.55 23.33
CA GLY A 256 14.87 2.90 22.06
C GLY A 256 15.32 1.44 22.17
N TRP A 257 15.87 1.03 23.32
CA TRP A 257 16.17 -0.38 23.61
C TRP A 257 14.89 -1.23 23.70
N PHE A 258 13.88 -0.79 24.45
CA PHE A 258 12.64 -1.54 24.62
C PHE A 258 11.89 -1.69 23.29
N ILE A 259 11.81 -0.62 22.49
CA ILE A 259 11.13 -0.68 21.18
C ILE A 259 11.82 -1.68 20.23
N ARG A 260 13.16 -1.73 20.25
CA ARG A 260 13.92 -2.73 19.48
C ARG A 260 13.68 -4.14 19.99
N LEU A 261 13.70 -4.34 21.31
CA LEU A 261 13.40 -5.63 21.92
C LEU A 261 12.00 -6.11 21.53
N HIS A 262 11.00 -5.22 21.63
CA HIS A 262 9.64 -5.50 21.19
C HIS A 262 9.59 -5.92 19.71
N GLN A 263 10.28 -5.20 18.81
CA GLN A 263 10.35 -5.57 17.40
C GLN A 263 10.98 -6.95 17.18
N VAL A 264 12.09 -7.24 17.86
CA VAL A 264 12.80 -8.52 17.74
C VAL A 264 11.93 -9.68 18.23
N LEU A 265 11.33 -9.56 19.42
CA LEU A 265 10.47 -10.61 19.98
C LEU A 265 9.25 -10.89 19.10
N ASN A 266 8.60 -9.84 18.59
CA ASN A 266 7.48 -10.01 17.66
C ASN A 266 7.93 -10.61 16.32
N GLY A 267 9.10 -10.22 15.81
CA GLY A 267 9.69 -10.80 14.61
C GLY A 267 10.03 -12.29 14.74
N LEU A 268 10.43 -12.73 15.95
CA LEU A 268 10.69 -14.15 16.26
C LEU A 268 9.39 -14.94 16.51
N ALA A 269 8.39 -14.33 17.13
CA ALA A 269 7.11 -14.98 17.41
C ALA A 269 6.25 -15.15 16.14
N PHE A 270 6.37 -14.24 15.17
CA PHE A 270 5.51 -14.22 13.98
C PHE A 270 5.60 -15.49 13.11
N PRO A 271 6.79 -16.04 12.79
CA PRO A 271 6.89 -17.30 12.05
C PRO A 271 6.21 -18.47 12.77
N ALA A 272 6.36 -18.58 14.09
CA ALA A 272 5.73 -19.64 14.88
C ALA A 272 4.20 -19.51 14.88
N PHE A 273 3.69 -18.29 15.08
CA PHE A 273 2.26 -18.00 14.97
C PHE A 273 1.70 -18.37 13.58
N ARG A 274 2.38 -17.97 12.51
CA ARG A 274 1.95 -18.29 11.14
C ARG A 274 2.03 -19.79 10.86
N ALA A 275 3.08 -20.48 11.28
CA ALA A 275 3.24 -21.92 11.11
C ALA A 275 2.12 -22.69 11.82
N TYR A 276 1.83 -22.35 13.08
CA TYR A 276 0.73 -22.95 13.84
C TYR A 276 -0.61 -22.81 13.10
N HIS A 277 -0.93 -21.61 12.62
CA HIS A 277 -2.20 -21.38 11.94
C HIS A 277 -2.28 -22.02 10.55
N LEU A 278 -1.17 -22.13 9.81
CA LEU A 278 -1.15 -22.87 8.55
C LEU A 278 -1.35 -24.37 8.77
N VAL A 279 -0.70 -24.96 9.78
CA VAL A 279 -0.91 -26.36 10.15
C VAL A 279 -2.35 -26.59 10.59
N ARG A 280 -2.89 -25.70 11.44
CA ARG A 280 -4.30 -25.76 11.85
C ARG A 280 -5.25 -25.68 10.65
N GLN A 281 -4.98 -24.81 9.69
CA GLN A 281 -5.78 -24.71 8.47
C GLN A 281 -5.75 -26.02 7.67
N GLN A 282 -4.56 -26.63 7.51
CA GLN A 282 -4.43 -27.91 6.81
C GLN A 282 -5.16 -29.05 7.54
N LEU A 283 -5.12 -29.08 8.88
CA LEU A 283 -5.72 -30.16 9.67
C LEU A 283 -7.21 -30.01 9.89
N THR A 284 -7.71 -28.79 10.04
CA THR A 284 -9.09 -28.53 10.48
C THR A 284 -9.93 -27.76 9.46
N GLY A 285 -9.32 -27.30 8.37
CA GLY A 285 -9.98 -26.41 7.41
C GLY A 285 -10.33 -25.03 7.98
N VAL A 286 -9.98 -24.74 9.24
CA VAL A 286 -10.27 -23.44 9.87
C VAL A 286 -9.29 -22.41 9.36
N GLU A 287 -9.83 -21.31 8.86
CA GLU A 287 -9.02 -20.22 8.35
C GLU A 287 -8.17 -19.56 9.43
N PRO A 288 -6.93 -19.16 9.08
CA PRO A 288 -6.07 -18.43 9.99
C PRO A 288 -6.73 -17.08 10.36
N PRO A 289 -6.69 -16.67 11.64
CA PRO A 289 -7.18 -15.35 12.03
C PRO A 289 -6.30 -14.24 11.44
N ASP A 290 -6.82 -13.02 11.46
CA ASP A 290 -6.04 -11.84 11.11
C ASP A 290 -4.76 -11.76 11.97
N SER A 291 -3.65 -11.40 11.32
CA SER A 291 -2.38 -11.29 12.01
C SER A 291 -2.41 -10.06 12.92
N PRO A 292 -2.24 -10.22 14.24
CA PRO A 292 -2.28 -9.08 15.14
C PRO A 292 -1.07 -8.17 14.91
N ALA A 293 -1.22 -6.88 15.21
CA ALA A 293 -0.13 -5.91 15.08
C ALA A 293 1.08 -6.22 15.99
N ALA A 294 0.84 -6.93 17.10
CA ALA A 294 1.85 -7.49 17.98
C ALA A 294 1.33 -8.80 18.60
N LEU A 295 2.21 -9.77 18.77
CA LEU A 295 2.02 -11.03 19.48
C LEU A 295 2.50 -10.95 20.93
N VAL A 296 3.54 -10.16 21.19
CA VAL A 296 4.14 -9.96 22.52
C VAL A 296 3.96 -8.51 22.93
N TRP A 297 3.52 -8.30 24.18
CA TRP A 297 3.21 -6.98 24.76
C TRP A 297 2.25 -6.14 23.90
N THR A 298 1.11 -6.74 23.56
CA THR A 298 0.05 -6.21 22.67
C THR A 298 -0.49 -4.83 23.05
N ARG A 299 -0.29 -4.39 24.31
CA ARG A 299 -0.64 -3.04 24.76
C ARG A 299 0.15 -1.93 24.05
N PHE A 300 1.34 -2.21 23.51
CA PHE A 300 2.17 -1.21 22.85
C PHE A 300 1.89 -1.14 21.35
N LYS A 301 1.28 -0.04 20.91
CA LYS A 301 0.99 0.23 19.50
C LYS A 301 2.02 1.18 18.91
N PHE A 302 3.26 0.72 18.72
CA PHE A 302 4.34 1.56 18.17
C PHE A 302 4.06 2.17 16.79
N PRO A 303 3.37 1.51 15.84
CA PRO A 303 2.99 2.15 14.58
C PRO A 303 2.10 3.39 14.80
N HIS A 304 1.20 3.34 15.77
CA HIS A 304 0.34 4.47 16.12
C HIS A 304 1.15 5.60 16.78
N LEU A 305 2.01 5.26 17.75
CA LEU A 305 2.91 6.25 18.36
C LEU A 305 3.82 6.93 17.33
N LEU A 306 4.31 6.15 16.37
CA LEU A 306 5.13 6.64 15.27
C LEU A 306 4.37 7.60 14.36
N PHE A 307 3.14 7.24 13.98
CA PHE A 307 2.26 8.12 13.21
C PHE A 307 2.01 9.45 13.94
N THR A 308 1.61 9.40 15.21
CA THR A 308 1.34 10.61 16.02
C THR A 308 2.56 11.53 16.08
N TRP A 309 3.75 10.96 16.30
CA TRP A 309 5.00 11.71 16.27
C TRP A 309 5.30 12.27 14.87
N ALA A 310 5.19 11.46 13.82
CA ALA A 310 5.54 11.85 12.46
C ALA A 310 4.62 12.96 11.93
N ALA A 311 3.32 12.83 12.15
CA ALA A 311 2.33 13.85 11.81
C ALA A 311 2.58 15.15 12.59
N GLY A 312 2.85 15.08 13.90
CA GLY A 312 3.19 16.24 14.71
C GLY A 312 4.49 16.93 14.27
N ALA A 313 5.54 16.15 13.99
CA ALA A 313 6.82 16.67 13.53
C ALA A 313 6.73 17.32 12.14
N LEU A 314 5.98 16.71 11.21
CA LEU A 314 5.76 17.28 9.88
C LEU A 314 4.93 18.56 9.96
N SER A 315 3.85 18.54 10.74
CA SER A 315 3.02 19.72 11.00
C SER A 315 3.83 20.88 11.58
N GLY A 316 4.70 20.61 12.56
CA GLY A 316 5.60 21.61 13.12
C GLY A 316 6.57 22.21 12.09
N ARG A 317 7.13 21.39 11.19
CA ARG A 317 7.99 21.86 10.08
C ARG A 317 7.22 22.77 9.13
N LEU A 318 6.03 22.34 8.70
CA LEU A 318 5.19 23.13 7.78
C LEU A 318 4.72 24.43 8.43
N ALA A 319 4.36 24.42 9.71
CA ALA A 319 3.99 25.62 10.45
C ALA A 319 5.14 26.64 10.54
N SER A 320 6.40 26.17 10.65
CA SER A 320 7.56 27.08 10.56
C SER A 320 7.63 27.72 9.19
N VAL A 321 7.58 26.92 8.12
CA VAL A 321 7.63 27.43 6.73
C VAL A 321 6.50 28.43 6.45
N LEU A 322 5.29 28.20 6.98
CA LEU A 322 4.16 29.12 6.84
C LEU A 322 4.36 30.43 7.60
N ARG A 323 5.03 30.41 8.77
CA ARG A 323 5.42 31.63 9.49
C ARG A 323 6.50 32.37 8.73
N ASP A 324 7.55 31.67 8.33
CA ASP A 324 8.73 32.24 7.67
C ASP A 324 8.40 32.83 6.27
N SER A 325 7.35 32.34 5.62
CA SER A 325 6.86 32.86 4.34
C SER A 325 5.93 34.08 4.47
N GLY A 326 5.58 34.52 5.68
CA GLY A 326 4.63 35.61 5.91
C GLY A 326 3.17 35.26 5.56
N ALA A 327 2.89 34.00 5.19
CA ALA A 327 1.54 33.55 4.82
C ALA A 327 0.54 33.63 5.98
N LEU A 328 1.04 33.56 7.23
CA LEU A 328 0.23 33.68 8.44
C LEU A 328 -0.10 35.13 8.83
N GLU A 329 0.59 36.13 8.27
CA GLU A 329 0.31 37.54 8.53
C GLU A 329 -0.81 38.10 7.63
N GLN A 330 -1.17 37.41 6.54
CA GLN A 330 -2.09 37.94 5.51
C GLN A 330 -3.57 37.53 5.65
N ARG A 331 -3.97 36.79 6.69
CA ARG A 331 -5.41 36.56 6.98
C ARG A 331 -5.66 36.46 8.48
N PRO A 332 -6.49 37.34 9.08
CA PRO A 332 -7.18 36.94 10.30
C PRO A 332 -8.06 35.75 9.92
N LEU A 333 -7.70 34.57 10.40
CA LEU A 333 -8.60 33.42 10.41
C LEU A 333 -9.86 33.88 11.16
N ALA A 334 -10.92 34.23 10.44
CA ALA A 334 -12.25 34.31 11.00
C ALA A 334 -12.46 33.01 11.79
N ALA A 335 -12.61 33.15 13.11
CA ALA A 335 -12.46 32.10 14.09
C ALA A 335 -13.31 30.86 13.73
N TRP A 336 -12.70 29.89 13.07
CA TRP A 336 -13.25 28.56 12.96
C TRP A 336 -13.06 27.91 14.34
N LYS A 337 -14.12 27.91 15.15
CA LYS A 337 -14.17 27.15 16.40
C LYS A 337 -14.58 25.71 16.04
N PRO A 338 -13.67 24.73 16.02
CA PRO A 338 -14.12 23.35 16.01
C PRO A 338 -14.78 23.10 17.38
N ALA A 339 -16.02 22.64 17.38
CA ALA A 339 -16.66 22.08 18.56
C ALA A 339 -15.96 20.77 18.92
N LEU A 340 -14.76 20.85 19.50
CA LEU A 340 -14.10 19.74 20.15
C LEU A 340 -14.87 19.47 21.45
N ARG A 341 -15.89 18.63 21.34
CA ARG A 341 -16.40 17.92 22.52
C ARG A 341 -15.24 17.04 23.03
N ASP A 342 -14.97 17.23 24.31
CA ASP A 342 -14.05 16.50 25.17
C ASP A 342 -13.98 15.01 24.80
N THR A 343 -12.98 14.65 23.99
CA THR A 343 -12.63 13.26 23.70
C THR A 343 -11.23 13.05 24.24
N ARG A 344 -11.16 12.77 25.55
CA ARG A 344 -9.99 12.15 26.14
C ARG A 344 -9.79 10.82 25.43
N PHE A 345 -8.84 10.76 24.51
CA PHE A 345 -8.36 9.51 23.95
C PHE A 345 -7.56 8.80 25.04
N ASP A 346 -8.23 7.91 25.76
CA ASP A 346 -7.58 7.02 26.71
C ASP A 346 -6.57 6.14 25.95
N LEU A 347 -5.29 6.37 26.19
CA LEU A 347 -4.18 5.51 25.74
C LEU A 347 -4.14 4.16 26.49
N VAL A 348 -5.18 3.85 27.26
CA VAL A 348 -5.37 2.61 28.00
C VAL A 348 -6.81 2.16 27.75
N ALA A 349 -7.02 1.19 26.87
CA ALA A 349 -8.35 0.62 26.69
C ALA A 349 -8.75 -0.17 27.97
N PRO A 350 -9.96 0.01 28.50
CA PRO A 350 -10.48 -0.87 29.53
C PRO A 350 -10.72 -2.27 28.94
N VAL A 351 -10.37 -3.29 29.72
CA VAL A 351 -10.63 -4.70 29.40
C VAL A 351 -12.14 -4.88 29.29
N SER A 352 -12.64 -5.03 28.07
CA SER A 352 -14.00 -5.48 27.79
C SER A 352 -13.93 -6.95 27.37
N THR A 353 -14.51 -7.81 28.18
CA THR A 353 -14.76 -9.22 27.87
C THR A 353 -15.68 -9.32 26.65
N PRO A 354 -15.46 -10.30 25.74
CA PRO A 354 -16.31 -10.45 24.58
C PRO A 354 -17.67 -11.03 25.00
N GLN A 355 -18.73 -10.25 24.87
CA GLN A 355 -20.10 -10.75 24.96
C GLN A 355 -20.56 -11.25 23.58
N THR A 356 -20.68 -12.58 23.52
CA THR A 356 -21.56 -13.41 22.68
C THR A 356 -21.23 -13.60 21.19
N PRO A 357 -21.28 -14.85 20.66
CA PRO A 357 -20.87 -15.18 19.30
C PRO A 357 -21.93 -14.81 18.26
N LEU A 358 -21.48 -14.48 17.05
CA LEU A 358 -22.30 -14.51 15.84
C LEU A 358 -22.98 -15.89 15.70
N PRO A 359 -24.25 -15.96 15.24
CA PRO A 359 -25.01 -17.20 15.18
C PRO A 359 -24.34 -18.22 14.25
N ALA A 360 -24.40 -19.48 14.68
CA ALA A 360 -23.81 -20.62 14.02
C ALA A 360 -24.34 -20.82 12.58
N ARG A 361 -23.44 -21.32 11.73
CA ARG A 361 -23.66 -21.76 10.36
C ARG A 361 -24.90 -22.66 10.27
N SER A 362 -25.88 -22.29 9.46
CA SER A 362 -26.90 -23.23 8.98
C SER A 362 -26.23 -24.19 7.99
N THR A 363 -26.24 -25.47 8.32
CA THR A 363 -25.94 -26.59 7.41
C THR A 363 -26.82 -26.53 6.15
N PRO A 364 -26.31 -26.93 4.98
CA PRO A 364 -27.13 -27.04 3.78
C PRO A 364 -28.17 -28.16 3.97
N ALA A 365 -29.43 -27.87 3.66
CA ALA A 365 -30.48 -28.88 3.57
C ALA A 365 -30.17 -29.83 2.39
N PRO A 366 -30.46 -31.14 2.51
CA PRO A 366 -30.31 -32.08 1.41
C PRO A 366 -31.33 -31.76 0.30
N PRO A 367 -31.05 -32.16 -0.95
CA PRO A 367 -32.00 -31.96 -2.04
C PRO A 367 -33.16 -32.95 -1.88
N LEU A 368 -34.37 -32.48 -2.15
CA LEU A 368 -35.57 -33.31 -2.28
C LEU A 368 -36.35 -32.83 -3.53
N PRO A 369 -37.13 -33.73 -4.14
CA PRO A 369 -36.85 -34.39 -5.43
C PRO A 369 -37.09 -33.56 -6.70
#